data_AF-A0A5C3QWN9-F1
#
_entry.id   AF-A0A5C3QWN9-F1
#
_cell.length_a   1.000
_cell.length_b   1.000
_cell.length_c   1.000
_cell.angle_alpha   90.00
_cell.angle_beta   90.00
_cell.angle_gamma   90.00
#
_symmetry.space_group_name_H-M   'P 1'
#
loop_
_entity.id
_entity.type
_entity.pdbx_description
1 polymer ?
#
loop_
_entity_poly.entity_id
_entity_poly.type
_entity_poly.pdbx_seq_one_letter_code
_entity_poly.pdbx_strand_id
1 'polypeptide(L)'
;MTLEAVARTKSKSAPPIRDSTYTHNWGGLAIARDSIDEERHALAARILSLNTLRNQNAPISTLPPEMQASILIESIRGNVPFGPELSWSDRTALTLVCTHWRTVAVGTPAFWARGIPLTPRKELSTMLARLKCAPFAVKMLDGEGIPSVEMLATLLTPQRLQRLRFTLGRDWRMPPALTHQCIDLFPKEAPFLTSLSMVKQRTPSHRTQINGSWAHLYLSSALKSYP
;
A
#
# COMPACT_ATOMS: atom_id res chain seq x y z
N MET A 1 -35.92 -51.95 -1.37
CA MET A 1 -35.15 -52.32 -2.59
C MET A 1 -33.85 -51.56 -2.50
N THR A 2 -32.64 -52.11 -2.41
CA THR A 2 -32.04 -53.46 -2.47
C THR A 2 -30.61 -53.20 -1.94
N LEU A 3 -30.24 -53.63 -0.74
CA LEU A 3 -29.39 -54.80 -0.47
C LEU A 3 -28.39 -55.15 -1.59
N GLU A 4 -27.14 -54.69 -1.48
CA GLU A 4 -25.94 -55.36 -2.02
C GLU A 4 -24.76 -55.07 -1.05
N ALA A 5 -24.36 -56.03 -0.21
CA ALA A 5 -23.39 -57.11 -0.48
C ALA A 5 -21.93 -56.65 -0.33
N VAL A 6 -21.49 -56.51 0.93
CA VAL A 6 -20.08 -56.28 1.28
C VAL A 6 -19.32 -57.62 1.27
N ALA A 7 -18.48 -57.79 0.25
CA ALA A 7 -17.60 -58.93 0.11
C ALA A 7 -16.48 -58.93 1.16
N ARG A 8 -16.41 -60.03 1.93
CA ARG A 8 -15.44 -60.27 3.01
C ARG A 8 -14.17 -60.92 2.42
N THR A 9 -13.19 -60.12 2.03
CA THR A 9 -11.88 -60.62 1.59
C THR A 9 -11.05 -61.08 2.79
N LYS A 10 -10.66 -62.35 2.79
CA LYS A 10 -9.83 -63.01 3.81
C LYS A 10 -8.44 -62.37 3.86
N SER A 11 -8.09 -61.83 5.03
CA SER A 11 -6.78 -61.27 5.37
C SER A 11 -5.71 -62.37 5.35
N LYS A 12 -4.75 -62.27 4.42
CA LYS A 12 -3.50 -63.05 4.42
C LYS A 12 -2.61 -62.50 5.53
N SER A 13 -2.28 -63.32 6.51
CA SER A 13 -1.38 -62.99 7.61
C SER A 13 -0.02 -62.55 7.08
N ALA A 14 0.32 -61.27 7.29
CA ALA A 14 1.63 -60.72 6.99
C ALA A 14 2.71 -61.41 7.85
N PRO A 15 3.91 -61.68 7.29
CA PRO A 15 5.01 -62.24 8.06
C PRO A 15 5.41 -61.27 9.19
N PRO A 16 5.89 -61.79 10.33
CA PRO A 16 6.32 -60.97 11.46
C PRO A 16 7.45 -60.05 10.98
N ILE A 17 7.20 -58.74 11.07
CA ILE A 17 8.20 -57.70 10.87
C ILE A 17 9.27 -57.98 11.91
N ARG A 18 10.41 -58.51 11.46
CA ARG A 18 11.60 -58.65 12.30
C ARG A 18 11.96 -57.24 12.75
N ASP A 19 11.95 -57.02 14.06
CA ASP A 19 12.45 -55.83 14.73
C ASP A 19 13.92 -55.64 14.33
N SER A 20 14.10 -54.94 13.22
CA SER A 20 15.38 -54.49 12.74
C SER A 20 15.82 -53.41 13.72
N THR A 21 16.88 -53.71 14.45
CA THR A 21 17.67 -52.79 15.26
C THR A 21 18.36 -51.75 14.36
N TYR A 22 17.57 -51.01 13.57
CA TYR A 22 17.93 -49.69 13.07
C TYR A 22 17.95 -48.77 14.29
N THR A 23 19.04 -48.82 15.05
CA THR A 23 19.45 -47.70 15.89
C THR A 23 19.70 -46.55 14.94
N HIS A 24 18.62 -45.83 14.67
CA HIS A 24 18.61 -44.70 13.77
C HIS A 24 19.73 -43.74 14.18
N ASN A 25 20.64 -43.52 13.25
CA ASN A 25 21.68 -42.48 13.32
C ASN A 25 21.05 -41.08 13.18
N TRP A 26 20.05 -40.77 14.01
CA TRP A 26 19.40 -39.46 14.07
C TRP A 26 20.35 -38.39 14.59
N GLY A 27 21.28 -38.75 15.48
CA GLY A 27 22.28 -37.84 16.02
C GLY A 27 23.22 -37.29 14.95
N GLY A 28 23.76 -38.16 14.08
CA GLY A 28 24.63 -37.71 12.99
C GLY A 28 23.91 -36.84 11.95
N LEU A 29 22.64 -37.13 11.67
CA LEU A 29 21.82 -36.33 10.76
C LEU A 29 21.47 -34.95 11.31
N ALA A 30 21.24 -34.82 12.62
CA ALA A 30 20.99 -33.53 13.26
C ALA A 30 22.23 -32.62 13.18
N ILE A 31 23.41 -33.14 13.55
CA ILE A 31 24.66 -32.39 13.50
C ILE A 31 24.98 -31.92 12.07
N ALA A 32 24.78 -32.78 11.07
CA ALA A 32 25.00 -32.42 9.66
C ALA A 32 24.04 -31.32 9.18
N ARG A 33 22.76 -31.34 9.62
CA ARG A 33 21.78 -30.30 9.28
C ARG A 33 22.15 -28.96 9.90
N ASP A 34 22.50 -28.95 11.19
CA ASP A 34 22.88 -27.74 11.90
C ASP A 34 24.12 -27.09 11.26
N SER A 35 25.12 -27.90 10.89
CA SER A 35 26.32 -27.43 10.17
C SER A 35 25.98 -26.81 8.80
N ILE A 36 25.05 -27.40 8.05
CA ILE A 36 24.60 -26.84 6.75
C ILE A 36 23.85 -25.53 6.96
N ASP A 37 22.97 -25.46 7.98
CA ASP A 37 22.22 -24.25 8.27
C ASP A 37 23.13 -23.11 8.74
N GLU A 38 24.16 -23.40 9.55
CA GLU A 38 25.21 -22.44 9.93
C GLU A 38 25.97 -21.90 8.72
N GLU A 39 26.43 -22.78 7.81
CA GLU A 39 27.13 -22.36 6.60
C GLU A 39 26.22 -21.50 5.70
N ARG A 40 24.95 -21.89 5.55
CA ARG A 40 23.96 -21.12 4.80
C ARG A 40 23.74 -19.74 5.42
N HIS A 41 23.69 -19.63 6.74
CA HIS A 41 23.60 -18.35 7.44
C HIS A 41 24.85 -17.48 7.23
N ALA A 42 26.05 -18.07 7.30
CA ALA A 42 27.30 -17.36 7.07
C ALA A 42 27.40 -16.82 5.62
N LEU A 43 27.05 -17.64 4.63
CA LEU A 43 27.02 -17.24 3.23
C LEU A 43 25.99 -16.13 2.97
N ALA A 44 24.79 -16.24 3.55
CA ALA A 44 23.76 -15.19 3.44
C ALA A 44 24.24 -13.85 4.02
N ALA A 45 24.90 -13.88 5.18
CA ALA A 45 25.50 -12.69 5.79
C ALA A 45 26.61 -12.09 4.91
N ARG A 46 27.44 -12.92 4.27
CA ARG A 46 28.48 -12.47 3.35
C ARG A 46 27.91 -11.80 2.10
N ILE A 47 26.86 -12.39 1.49
CA ILE A 47 26.14 -11.82 0.35
C ILE A 47 25.54 -10.46 0.72
N LEU A 48 24.91 -10.36 1.90
CA LEU A 48 24.34 -9.10 2.40
C LEU A 48 25.42 -8.01 2.56
N SER A 49 26.58 -8.35 3.10
CA SER A 49 27.72 -7.44 3.25
C SER A 49 28.22 -6.92 1.89
N LEU A 50 28.41 -7.81 0.91
CA LEU A 50 28.83 -7.43 -0.44
C LEU A 50 27.79 -6.55 -1.15
N ASN A 51 26.51 -6.86 -1.02
CA ASN A 51 25.43 -6.03 -1.56
C ASN A 51 25.40 -4.65 -0.90
N THR A 52 25.66 -4.57 0.40
CA THR A 52 25.75 -3.30 1.13
C THR A 52 26.89 -2.44 0.58
N LEU A 53 28.08 -3.03 0.40
CA LEU A 53 29.23 -2.33 -0.16
C LEU A 53 28.98 -1.88 -1.60
N ARG A 54 28.41 -2.77 -2.44
CA ARG A 54 28.01 -2.43 -3.82
C ARG A 54 27.04 -1.26 -3.84
N ASN A 55 26.02 -1.28 -2.99
CA ASN A 55 25.04 -0.20 -2.91
C ASN A 55 25.64 1.11 -2.40
N GLN A 56 26.56 1.06 -1.43
CA GLN A 56 27.27 2.25 -0.94
C GLN A 56 28.13 2.90 -2.02
N ASN A 57 28.71 2.10 -2.93
CA ASN A 57 29.55 2.58 -4.04
C ASN A 57 28.78 2.85 -5.34
N ALA A 58 27.45 2.66 -5.36
CA ALA A 58 26.65 2.98 -6.54
C ALA A 58 26.66 4.50 -6.78
N PRO A 59 26.72 4.97 -8.04
CA PRO A 59 26.74 6.41 -8.35
C PRO A 59 25.57 7.22 -7.76
N ILE A 60 24.42 6.59 -7.54
CA ILE A 60 23.27 7.26 -6.93
C ILE A 60 23.43 7.47 -5.41
N SER A 61 24.25 6.63 -4.75
CA SER A 61 24.50 6.70 -3.31
C SER A 61 25.50 7.79 -2.95
N THR A 62 26.29 8.27 -3.92
CA THR A 62 27.22 9.40 -3.72
C THR A 62 26.53 10.76 -3.80
N LEU A 63 25.27 10.80 -4.25
CA LEU A 63 24.48 12.03 -4.29
C LEU A 63 24.16 12.53 -2.88
N PRO A 64 24.14 13.84 -2.63
CA PRO A 64 23.63 14.40 -1.39
C PRO A 64 22.18 13.93 -1.10
N PRO A 65 21.79 13.79 0.18
CA PRO A 65 20.46 13.30 0.55
C PRO A 65 19.32 14.17 -0.03
N GLU A 66 19.53 15.46 -0.23
CA GLU A 66 18.56 16.38 -0.83
C GLU A 66 18.27 16.04 -2.31
N MET A 67 19.31 15.68 -3.05
CA MET A 67 19.19 15.25 -4.45
C MET A 67 18.47 13.91 -4.55
N GLN A 68 18.79 12.98 -3.65
CA GLN A 68 18.09 11.69 -3.57
C GLN A 68 16.61 11.85 -3.19
N ALA A 69 16.32 12.71 -2.21
CA ALA A 69 14.95 13.06 -1.84
C ALA A 69 14.17 13.64 -3.02
N SER A 70 14.81 14.52 -3.81
CA SER A 70 14.21 15.10 -5.01
C SER A 70 13.91 14.02 -6.06
N ILE A 71 14.86 13.13 -6.34
CA ILE A 71 14.66 11.98 -7.25
C ILE A 71 13.50 11.10 -6.78
N LEU A 72 13.43 10.79 -5.48
CA LEU A 72 12.34 10.01 -4.90
C LEU A 72 10.98 10.70 -5.08
N ILE A 73 10.90 12.00 -4.80
CA ILE A 73 9.67 12.79 -5.00
C ILE A 73 9.26 12.81 -6.47
N GLU A 74 10.20 13.01 -7.40
CA GLU A 74 9.90 13.01 -8.82
C GLU A 74 9.49 11.61 -9.32
N SER A 75 10.08 10.53 -8.80
CA SER A 75 9.75 9.15 -9.19
C SER A 75 8.29 8.76 -8.91
N ILE A 76 7.64 9.42 -7.94
CA ILE A 76 6.22 9.20 -7.60
C ILE A 76 5.30 10.22 -8.26
N ARG A 77 5.84 11.29 -8.86
CA ARG A 77 5.06 12.26 -9.63
C ARG A 77 4.71 11.60 -10.96
N GLY A 78 3.43 11.35 -11.18
CA GLY A 78 2.97 10.92 -12.50
C GLY A 78 3.30 11.98 -13.56
N ASN A 79 3.54 11.53 -14.80
CA ASN A 79 3.85 12.40 -15.96
C ASN A 79 2.78 13.44 -16.32
N VAL A 80 1.62 13.38 -15.67
CA VAL A 80 0.54 14.35 -15.81
C VAL A 80 0.04 14.75 -14.41
N PRO A 81 -0.44 15.99 -14.21
CA PRO A 81 -0.88 16.50 -12.89
C PRO A 81 -1.88 15.60 -12.15
N PHE A 82 -2.60 14.77 -12.90
CA PHE A 82 -3.62 13.84 -12.44
C PHE A 82 -3.37 12.39 -12.84
N GLY A 83 -2.14 12.05 -13.19
CA GLY A 83 -1.75 10.72 -13.65
C GLY A 83 -1.88 9.65 -12.58
N PRO A 84 -1.66 8.38 -12.96
CA PRO A 84 -1.50 7.33 -11.98
C PRO A 84 -0.27 7.66 -11.11
N GLU A 85 -0.52 8.21 -9.93
CA GLU A 85 0.49 8.30 -8.88
C GLU A 85 0.83 6.87 -8.43
N LEU A 86 2.10 6.60 -8.15
CA LEU A 86 2.52 5.30 -7.62
C LEU A 86 1.70 4.95 -6.37
N SER A 87 1.24 3.71 -6.31
CA SER A 87 0.49 3.20 -5.18
C SER A 87 1.38 3.20 -3.93
N TRP A 88 0.76 3.15 -2.74
CA TRP A 88 1.53 3.11 -1.49
C TRP A 88 2.46 1.89 -1.41
N SER A 89 2.03 0.74 -1.95
CA SER A 89 2.87 -0.46 -2.03
C SER A 89 4.07 -0.23 -2.94
N ASP A 90 3.90 0.43 -4.09
CA ASP A 90 5.01 0.71 -5.01
C ASP A 90 6.01 1.69 -4.38
N ARG A 91 5.52 2.70 -3.66
CA ARG A 91 6.40 3.60 -2.90
C ARG A 91 7.16 2.88 -1.81
N THR A 92 6.50 1.96 -1.11
CA THR A 92 7.17 1.12 -0.12
C THR A 92 8.25 0.28 -0.80
N ALA A 93 7.97 -0.31 -1.97
CA ALA A 93 8.94 -1.06 -2.77
C ALA A 93 10.15 -0.20 -3.18
N LEU A 94 9.96 1.07 -3.56
CA LEU A 94 11.06 2.00 -3.83
C LEU A 94 11.99 2.19 -2.61
N THR A 95 11.44 2.13 -1.40
CA THR A 95 12.26 2.18 -0.17
C THR A 95 12.95 0.86 0.19
N LEU A 96 12.73 -0.21 -0.58
CA LEU A 96 13.39 -1.50 -0.36
C LEU A 96 14.68 -1.68 -1.16
N VAL A 97 15.06 -0.72 -2.02
CA VAL A 97 16.27 -0.80 -2.86
C VAL A 97 17.54 -0.95 -2.02
N CYS A 98 17.74 -0.05 -1.06
CA CYS A 98 18.82 -0.15 -0.08
C CYS A 98 18.46 0.59 1.21
N THR A 99 19.24 0.36 2.28
CA THR A 99 19.03 1.02 3.58
C THR A 99 19.11 2.54 3.48
N HIS A 100 20.03 3.05 2.66
CA HIS A 100 20.21 4.49 2.45
C HIS A 100 18.96 5.17 1.85
N TRP A 101 18.42 4.60 0.77
CA TRP A 101 17.18 5.08 0.13
C TRP A 101 16.00 5.06 1.10
N ARG A 102 15.90 4.00 1.92
CA ARG A 102 14.89 3.93 2.96
C ARG A 102 15.02 5.08 3.95
N THR A 103 16.22 5.33 4.46
CA THR A 103 16.49 6.42 5.40
C THR A 103 16.10 7.77 4.82
N VAL A 104 16.52 8.06 3.58
CA VAL A 104 16.18 9.32 2.88
C VAL A 104 14.66 9.43 2.67
N ALA A 105 14.01 8.38 2.18
CA ALA A 105 12.56 8.38 1.94
C ALA A 105 11.77 8.59 3.24
N VAL A 106 12.11 7.89 4.32
CA VAL A 106 11.47 8.08 5.65
C VAL A 106 11.71 9.48 6.20
N GLY A 107 12.90 10.04 5.95
CA GLY A 107 13.27 11.42 6.30
C GLY A 107 12.58 12.50 5.45
N THR A 108 11.90 12.12 4.36
CA THR A 108 11.31 13.04 3.37
C THR A 108 9.77 12.94 3.35
N PRO A 109 9.05 13.68 4.21
CA PRO A 109 7.59 13.61 4.28
C PRO A 109 6.85 13.85 2.96
N ALA A 110 7.39 14.71 2.08
CA ALA A 110 6.79 15.02 0.77
C ALA A 110 6.67 13.78 -0.15
N PHE A 111 7.54 12.78 0.01
CA PHE A 111 7.46 11.50 -0.70
C PHE A 111 6.21 10.69 -0.30
N TRP A 112 5.82 10.76 0.96
CA TRP A 112 4.64 10.06 1.47
C TRP A 112 3.35 10.85 1.28
N ALA A 113 3.45 12.16 1.09
CA ALA A 113 2.32 13.07 1.11
C ALA A 113 1.40 13.04 -0.11
N ARG A 114 1.75 12.34 -1.19
CA ARG A 114 0.89 12.28 -2.38
C ARG A 114 -0.10 11.10 -2.31
N GLY A 115 -1.31 11.26 -2.84
CA GLY A 115 -2.23 10.15 -3.09
C GLY A 115 -2.48 9.20 -1.92
N ILE A 116 -2.65 9.73 -0.71
CA ILE A 116 -3.00 8.94 0.47
C ILE A 116 -4.39 8.33 0.22
N PRO A 117 -4.51 6.99 0.20
CA PRO A 117 -5.80 6.35 0.00
C PRO A 117 -6.66 6.57 1.24
N LEU A 118 -7.90 7.00 1.02
CA LEU A 118 -8.89 7.26 2.08
C LEU A 118 -9.57 5.98 2.58
N THR A 119 -8.81 4.90 2.65
CA THR A 119 -9.35 3.55 2.75
C THR A 119 -8.81 2.96 4.04
N PRO A 120 -9.63 2.33 4.88
CA PRO A 120 -9.16 1.75 6.12
C PRO A 120 -7.99 0.80 5.86
N ARG A 121 -6.80 1.16 6.34
CA ARG A 121 -5.57 0.36 6.19
C ARG A 121 -4.87 0.26 7.53
N LYS A 122 -4.32 -0.91 7.83
CA LYS A 122 -3.56 -1.14 9.07
C LYS A 122 -2.34 -0.23 9.14
N GLU A 123 -1.81 0.16 7.98
CA GLU A 123 -0.64 0.99 7.83
C GLU A 123 -0.95 2.49 7.95
N LEU A 124 -2.21 2.92 7.96
CA LEU A 124 -2.56 4.35 7.86
C LEU A 124 -1.92 5.20 8.96
N SER A 125 -1.88 4.71 10.21
CA SER A 125 -1.18 5.41 11.30
C SER A 125 0.30 5.62 11.00
N THR A 126 0.96 4.63 10.41
CA THR A 126 2.36 4.72 9.96
C THR A 126 2.49 5.68 8.78
N MET A 127 1.53 5.67 7.84
CA MET A 127 1.47 6.63 6.74
C MET A 127 1.42 8.05 7.29
N LEU A 128 0.46 8.34 8.16
CA LEU A 128 0.24 9.63 8.80
C LEU A 128 1.46 10.10 9.59
N ALA A 129 2.08 9.21 10.37
CA ALA A 129 3.29 9.52 11.13
C ALA A 129 4.44 9.98 10.21
N ARG A 130 4.57 9.39 9.01
CA ARG A 130 5.59 9.77 8.03
C ARG A 130 5.32 11.11 7.35
N LEU A 131 4.07 11.58 7.32
CA LEU A 131 3.71 12.86 6.74
C LEU A 131 4.20 14.05 7.56
N LYS A 132 4.49 13.87 8.86
CA LYS A 132 4.92 14.95 9.79
C LYS A 132 4.04 16.19 9.67
N CYS A 133 4.56 17.31 9.13
CA CYS A 133 3.83 18.55 8.86
C CYS A 133 3.68 18.85 7.36
N ALA A 134 4.09 17.94 6.46
CA ALA A 134 4.02 18.20 5.03
C ALA A 134 2.57 18.33 4.54
N PRO A 135 2.31 19.25 3.59
CA PRO A 135 1.03 19.31 2.89
C PRO A 135 0.81 18.03 2.11
N PHE A 136 -0.41 17.48 2.14
CA PHE A 136 -0.70 16.18 1.54
C PHE A 136 -1.92 16.17 0.63
N ALA A 137 -1.96 15.14 -0.23
CA ALA A 137 -2.99 14.88 -1.20
C ALA A 137 -3.73 13.60 -0.84
N VAL A 138 -5.05 13.68 -0.77
CA VAL A 138 -5.91 12.56 -0.40
C VAL A 138 -6.70 12.10 -1.62
N LYS A 139 -6.79 10.77 -1.81
CA LYS A 139 -7.49 10.15 -2.93
C LYS A 139 -8.50 9.11 -2.43
N MET A 140 -9.75 9.27 -2.82
CA MET A 140 -10.75 8.19 -2.75
C MET A 140 -10.77 7.46 -4.08
N LEU A 141 -10.58 6.14 -4.02
CA LEU A 141 -10.73 5.21 -5.13
C LEU A 141 -12.06 4.49 -5.00
N ASP A 142 -12.67 4.18 -6.14
CA ASP A 142 -13.88 3.38 -6.20
C ASP A 142 -13.65 1.96 -5.67
N GLY A 143 -14.65 1.39 -5.01
CA GLY A 143 -14.63 0.03 -4.48
C GLY A 143 -13.75 -0.18 -3.24
N GLU A 144 -12.93 0.79 -2.85
CA GLU A 144 -12.25 0.71 -1.56
C GLU A 144 -13.22 1.17 -0.45
N GLY A 145 -13.31 0.37 0.62
CA GLY A 145 -14.36 0.49 1.64
C GLY A 145 -14.54 1.90 2.20
N ILE A 146 -15.74 2.14 2.76
CA ILE A 146 -16.11 3.44 3.30
C ILE A 146 -15.14 3.86 4.42
N PRO A 147 -14.54 5.07 4.35
CA PRO A 147 -13.72 5.59 5.43
C PRO A 147 -14.52 5.78 6.72
N SER A 148 -13.92 5.51 7.88
CA SER A 148 -14.54 5.89 9.15
C SER A 148 -14.55 7.41 9.31
N VAL A 149 -15.51 7.93 10.07
CA VAL A 149 -15.65 9.36 10.39
C VAL A 149 -14.38 9.89 11.08
N GLU A 150 -13.82 9.12 12.02
CA GLU A 150 -12.57 9.47 12.72
C GLU A 150 -11.38 9.60 11.76
N MET A 151 -11.31 8.70 10.76
CA MET A 151 -10.27 8.73 9.75
C MET A 151 -10.41 9.95 8.84
N LEU A 152 -11.63 10.29 8.44
CA LEU A 152 -11.93 11.51 7.69
C LEU A 152 -11.55 12.75 8.50
N ALA A 153 -11.93 12.83 9.78
CA ALA A 153 -11.58 13.95 10.65
C ALA A 153 -10.06 14.14 10.77
N THR A 154 -9.32 13.03 10.85
CA THR A 154 -7.84 13.03 10.93
C THR A 154 -7.19 13.46 9.61
N LEU A 155 -7.74 13.07 8.47
CA LEU A 155 -7.17 13.38 7.15
C LEU A 155 -7.63 14.71 6.57
N LEU A 156 -8.81 15.19 6.97
CA LEU A 156 -9.38 16.45 6.50
C LEU A 156 -9.03 17.62 7.43
N THR A 157 -8.04 17.46 8.31
CA THR A 157 -7.60 18.55 9.17
C THR A 157 -7.12 19.76 8.32
N PRO A 158 -7.69 20.97 8.54
CA PRO A 158 -7.57 22.14 7.65
C PRO A 158 -6.16 22.55 7.24
N GLN A 159 -5.22 22.38 8.15
CA GLN A 159 -3.94 23.08 8.09
C GLN A 159 -2.93 22.43 7.14
N ARG A 160 -3.25 21.28 6.54
CA ARG A 160 -2.27 20.49 5.77
C ARG A 160 -2.82 19.86 4.50
N LEU A 161 -4.13 19.88 4.30
CA LEU A 161 -4.73 19.30 3.10
C LEU A 161 -4.44 20.19 1.89
N GLN A 162 -3.65 19.68 0.95
CA GLN A 162 -3.26 20.41 -0.26
C GLN A 162 -4.13 20.04 -1.46
N ARG A 163 -4.42 18.74 -1.62
CA ARG A 163 -5.21 18.27 -2.76
C ARG A 163 -6.20 17.21 -2.27
N LEU A 164 -7.43 17.30 -2.75
CA LEU A 164 -8.45 16.30 -2.44
C LEU A 164 -9.10 15.83 -3.72
N ARG A 165 -9.09 14.51 -3.95
CA ARG A 165 -9.64 13.88 -5.14
C ARG A 165 -10.58 12.75 -4.77
N PHE A 166 -11.83 12.89 -5.17
CA PHE A 166 -12.82 11.83 -5.14
C PHE A 166 -12.96 11.23 -6.52
N THR A 167 -12.75 9.92 -6.63
CA THR A 167 -13.09 9.17 -7.84
C THR A 167 -14.34 8.37 -7.54
N LEU A 168 -15.47 8.78 -8.10
CA LEU A 168 -16.77 8.16 -7.89
C LEU A 168 -16.95 7.04 -8.92
N GLY A 169 -17.12 5.82 -8.42
CA GLY A 169 -17.47 4.67 -9.22
C GLY A 169 -18.80 4.75 -9.96
N ARG A 170 -19.04 3.73 -10.78
CA ARG A 170 -20.34 3.56 -11.44
C ARG A 170 -21.45 3.28 -10.42
N ASP A 171 -21.11 2.45 -9.44
CA ASP A 171 -22.03 1.96 -8.40
C ASP A 171 -21.77 2.65 -7.06
N TRP A 172 -20.93 3.68 -7.04
CA TRP A 172 -20.66 4.45 -5.84
C TRP A 172 -21.91 5.24 -5.44
N ARG A 173 -22.75 4.59 -4.64
CA ARG A 173 -23.75 5.23 -3.81
C ARG A 173 -23.10 5.49 -2.47
N MET A 174 -22.46 6.65 -2.34
CA MET A 174 -22.13 7.12 -1.00
C MET A 174 -23.44 7.22 -0.22
N PRO A 175 -23.57 6.57 0.94
CA PRO A 175 -24.76 6.76 1.77
C PRO A 175 -24.96 8.27 1.98
N PRO A 176 -26.19 8.80 1.81
CA PRO A 176 -26.44 10.24 1.95
C PRO A 176 -25.89 10.80 3.26
N ALA A 177 -26.00 10.03 4.35
CA ALA A 177 -25.43 10.36 5.66
C ALA A 177 -23.92 10.63 5.63
N LEU A 178 -23.15 9.81 4.91
CA LEU A 178 -21.70 10.02 4.78
C LEU A 178 -21.39 11.22 3.90
N THR A 179 -22.27 11.56 2.94
CA THR A 179 -22.06 12.72 2.07
C THR A 179 -22.14 13.99 2.89
N HIS A 180 -23.17 14.09 3.73
CA HIS A 180 -23.31 15.17 4.70
C HIS A 180 -22.15 15.19 5.69
N GLN A 181 -21.79 14.05 6.28
CA GLN A 181 -20.66 13.98 7.21
C GLN A 181 -19.33 14.40 6.58
N CYS A 182 -19.04 13.99 5.34
CA CYS A 182 -17.86 14.45 4.64
C CYS A 182 -17.87 15.97 4.51
N ILE A 183 -19.00 16.55 4.06
CA ILE A 183 -19.20 18.01 3.93
C ILE A 183 -19.00 18.71 5.28
N ASP A 184 -19.53 18.17 6.37
CA ASP A 184 -19.42 18.75 7.71
C ASP A 184 -17.99 18.64 8.28
N LEU A 185 -17.26 17.60 7.87
CA LEU A 185 -15.84 17.40 8.20
C LEU A 185 -14.90 18.20 7.29
N PHE A 186 -15.42 18.82 6.22
CA PHE A 186 -14.57 19.67 5.41
C PHE A 186 -14.10 20.85 6.26
N PRO A 187 -12.80 21.13 6.22
CA PRO A 187 -12.28 22.29 6.90
C PRO A 187 -12.96 23.55 6.39
N LYS A 188 -13.52 24.36 7.32
CA LYS A 188 -14.10 25.67 6.98
C LYS A 188 -13.07 26.58 6.31
N GLU A 189 -11.80 26.45 6.72
CA GLU A 189 -10.66 27.15 6.13
C GLU A 189 -9.61 26.12 5.70
N ALA A 190 -9.30 26.06 4.41
CA ALA A 190 -8.29 25.15 3.87
C ALA A 190 -7.20 25.96 3.16
N PRO A 191 -6.34 26.69 3.90
CA PRO A 191 -5.44 27.70 3.32
C PRO A 191 -4.43 27.10 2.32
N PHE A 192 -4.16 25.81 2.40
CA PHE A 192 -3.24 25.10 1.50
C PHE A 192 -3.93 24.32 0.40
N LEU A 193 -5.28 24.29 0.34
CA LEU A 193 -6.01 23.52 -0.65
C LEU A 193 -5.85 24.16 -2.03
N THR A 194 -5.01 23.55 -2.87
CA THR A 194 -4.74 24.02 -4.24
C THR A 194 -5.60 23.32 -5.28
N SER A 195 -6.17 22.16 -4.96
CA SER A 195 -6.97 21.37 -5.90
C SER A 195 -8.02 20.54 -5.19
N LEU A 196 -9.29 20.75 -5.56
CA LEU A 196 -10.41 19.88 -5.22
C LEU A 196 -10.98 19.29 -6.51
N SER A 197 -11.08 17.96 -6.59
CA SER A 197 -11.62 17.29 -7.78
C SER A 197 -12.57 16.17 -7.41
N MET A 198 -13.72 16.14 -8.07
CA MET A 198 -14.68 15.02 -8.01
C MET A 198 -14.86 14.50 -9.43
N VAL A 199 -14.36 13.29 -9.68
CA VAL A 199 -14.34 12.67 -11.01
C VAL A 199 -15.22 11.44 -10.98
N LYS A 200 -16.28 11.42 -11.79
CA LYS A 200 -17.05 10.20 -12.03
C LYS A 200 -16.28 9.33 -13.02
N GLN A 201 -15.90 8.12 -12.63
CA GLN A 201 -15.25 7.19 -13.54
C GLN A 201 -16.23 6.76 -14.63
N ARG A 202 -15.83 6.99 -15.90
CA ARG A 202 -16.53 6.42 -17.05
C ARG A 202 -16.00 5.03 -17.29
N THR A 203 -16.91 4.07 -17.45
CA THR A 203 -16.53 2.74 -17.93
C THR A 203 -15.91 2.86 -19.33
N PRO A 204 -14.82 2.13 -19.61
CA PRO A 204 -14.16 2.14 -20.92
C PRO A 204 -15.03 1.65 -22.09
N SER A 205 -16.22 1.10 -21.84
CA SER A 205 -17.00 0.38 -22.85
C SER A 205 -17.64 1.23 -23.95
N HIS A 206 -17.71 2.57 -23.83
CA HIS A 206 -18.06 3.43 -24.96
C HIS A 206 -17.31 4.76 -24.89
N ARG A 207 -16.40 4.95 -25.86
CA ARG A 207 -15.56 6.14 -26.03
C ARG A 207 -16.39 7.28 -26.63
N THR A 208 -17.34 7.82 -25.87
CA THR A 208 -18.02 9.08 -26.23
C THR A 208 -17.59 10.16 -25.24
N GLN A 209 -16.79 11.10 -25.74
CA GLN A 209 -16.16 12.16 -24.98
C GLN A 209 -17.18 13.28 -24.70
N ILE A 210 -18.10 13.06 -23.75
CA ILE A 210 -18.99 14.11 -23.28
C ILE A 210 -18.26 14.91 -22.19
N ASN A 211 -17.89 16.17 -22.40
CA ASN A 211 -17.37 17.01 -21.31
C ASN A 211 -18.54 17.37 -20.37
N GLY A 212 -18.69 16.64 -19.26
CA GLY A 212 -19.85 16.74 -18.37
C GLY A 212 -19.66 17.77 -17.25
N SER A 213 -20.22 18.96 -17.45
CA SER A 213 -20.23 20.15 -16.58
C SER A 213 -21.02 20.03 -15.25
N TRP A 214 -21.48 18.84 -14.85
CA TRP A 214 -22.46 18.70 -13.76
C TRP A 214 -21.85 18.64 -12.35
N ALA A 215 -20.63 18.10 -12.20
CA ALA A 215 -19.94 18.07 -10.91
C ALA A 215 -19.50 19.47 -10.42
N HIS A 216 -19.38 20.43 -11.34
CA HIS A 216 -19.02 21.82 -11.01
C HIS A 216 -20.17 22.57 -10.30
N LEU A 217 -21.44 22.22 -10.55
CA LEU A 217 -22.59 22.99 -10.07
C LEU A 217 -22.91 22.74 -8.58
N TYR A 218 -22.81 21.50 -8.08
CA TYR A 218 -23.11 21.19 -6.67
C TYR A 218 -22.04 21.70 -5.70
N LEU A 219 -20.76 21.59 -6.07
CA LEU A 219 -19.66 22.06 -5.22
C LEU A 219 -19.44 23.57 -5.32
N SER A 220 -19.64 24.19 -6.49
CA SER A 220 -19.51 25.65 -6.58
C SER A 220 -20.60 26.37 -5.79
N SER A 221 -21.80 25.78 -5.67
CA SER A 221 -22.85 26.28 -4.78
C SER A 221 -22.43 26.22 -3.31
N ALA A 222 -21.85 25.09 -2.87
CA ALA A 222 -21.42 24.89 -1.48
C ALA A 222 -20.14 25.68 -1.12
N LEU A 223 -19.24 25.89 -2.07
CA LEU A 223 -18.00 26.66 -1.85
C LEU A 223 -18.18 28.17 -2.01
N LYS A 224 -19.17 28.64 -2.78
CA LYS A 224 -19.51 30.08 -2.89
C LYS A 224 -20.34 30.61 -1.70
N SER A 225 -20.87 29.72 -0.86
CA SER A 225 -21.64 30.07 0.34
C SER A 225 -20.82 30.04 1.63
N TYR A 226 -19.51 29.75 1.52
CA TYR A 226 -18.55 29.97 2.59
C TYR A 226 -17.87 31.33 2.37
N PRO A 227 -17.88 32.23 3.38
CA PRO A 227 -17.32 33.58 3.28
C PRO A 227 -15.81 33.59 3.04
#